data_AF-A0A950TMT1-F1
#
_entry.id   AF-A0A950TMT1-F1
#
_cell.length_a   1.000
_cell.length_b   1.000
_cell.length_c   1.000
_cell.angle_alpha   90.00
_cell.angle_beta   90.00
_cell.angle_gamma   90.00
#
_symmetry.space_group_name_H-M   'P 1'
#
loop_
_entity.id
_entity.type
_entity.pdbx_description
1 polymer ?
#
loop_
_entity_poly.entity_id
_entity_poly.type
_entity_poly.pdbx_seq_one_letter_code
_entity_poly.pdbx_strand_id
1 'polypeptide(L)'
;MLIGHEQASAKMTNNDAGLSAVEPEIRRFRAWVETAPVLAVIATIVVGCITVAAQYIASRRALDAQMIEIGVSVLRAPPKNEDTSIRHWAVDIIEKYSETHFNDAQRRAFMENAMPFGGTVRPMGGS
;
A
#
# COMPACT_ATOMS: atom_id res chain seq x y z
N MET A 1 -77.85 -12.64 12.38
CA MET A 1 -76.64 -13.03 11.62
C MET A 1 -75.95 -11.84 10.91
N LEU A 2 -76.30 -10.58 11.21
CA LEU A 2 -75.72 -9.38 10.56
C LEU A 2 -74.52 -8.77 11.29
N ILE A 3 -74.37 -8.98 12.60
CA ILE A 3 -73.31 -8.36 13.43
C ILE A 3 -71.91 -8.94 13.11
N GLY A 4 -71.83 -10.19 12.64
CA GLY A 4 -70.54 -10.83 12.33
C GLY A 4 -69.86 -10.27 11.07
N HIS A 5 -70.63 -9.78 10.10
CA HIS A 5 -70.09 -9.30 8.82
C HIS A 5 -69.46 -7.90 8.95
N GLU A 6 -69.98 -7.08 9.86
CA GLU A 6 -69.47 -5.72 10.14
C GLU A 6 -68.14 -5.77 10.90
N GLN A 7 -68.02 -6.69 11.86
CA GLN A 7 -66.77 -6.93 12.60
C GLN A 7 -65.65 -7.49 11.72
N ALA A 8 -66.00 -8.32 10.72
CA ALA A 8 -65.05 -8.83 9.74
C ALA A 8 -64.54 -7.71 8.81
N SER A 9 -65.43 -6.83 8.35
CA SER A 9 -65.06 -5.70 7.49
C SER A 9 -64.16 -4.69 8.21
N ALA A 10 -64.48 -4.34 9.46
CA ALA A 10 -63.66 -3.41 10.25
C ALA A 10 -62.26 -3.95 10.59
N LYS A 11 -62.12 -5.26 10.79
CA LYS A 11 -60.81 -5.91 10.96
C LYS A 11 -59.98 -5.90 9.69
N MET A 12 -60.61 -6.08 8.53
CA MET A 12 -59.93 -6.04 7.23
C MET A 12 -59.35 -4.64 6.96
N THR A 13 -60.14 -3.58 7.18
CA THR A 13 -59.70 -2.20 6.94
C THR A 13 -58.56 -1.75 7.86
N ASN A 14 -58.48 -2.27 9.10
CA ASN A 14 -57.40 -1.93 10.03
C ASN A 14 -56.07 -2.60 9.63
N ASN A 15 -56.13 -3.85 9.19
CA ASN A 15 -54.95 -4.58 8.74
C ASN A 15 -54.33 -3.97 7.48
N ASP A 16 -55.17 -3.49 6.54
CA ASP A 16 -54.69 -2.85 5.31
C ASP A 16 -54.03 -1.49 5.59
N ALA A 17 -54.57 -0.72 6.54
CA ALA A 17 -53.97 0.52 7.00
C ALA A 17 -52.60 0.29 7.65
N GLY A 18 -52.47 -0.76 8.45
CA GLY A 18 -51.20 -1.19 9.04
C GLY A 18 -50.17 -1.60 7.97
N LEU A 19 -50.59 -2.32 6.92
CA LEU A 19 -49.71 -2.70 5.83
C LEU A 19 -49.18 -1.49 5.05
N SER A 20 -50.07 -0.55 4.71
CA SER A 20 -49.72 0.64 3.93
C SER A 20 -48.74 1.58 4.65
N ALA A 21 -48.76 1.59 5.98
CA ALA A 21 -47.87 2.39 6.81
C ALA A 21 -46.42 1.87 6.82
N VAL A 22 -46.22 0.56 6.66
CA VAL A 22 -44.89 -0.10 6.76
C VAL A 22 -44.27 -0.34 5.37
N GLU A 23 -45.09 -0.37 4.32
CA GLU A 23 -44.70 -0.52 2.92
C GLU A 23 -43.59 0.45 2.42
N PRO A 24 -43.58 1.76 2.78
CA PRO A 24 -42.49 2.65 2.38
C PRO A 24 -41.14 2.29 3.02
N GLU A 25 -41.13 1.74 4.24
CA GLU A 25 -39.89 1.31 4.91
C GLU A 25 -39.35 0.02 4.29
N ILE A 26 -40.23 -0.94 4.00
CA ILE A 26 -39.86 -2.21 3.32
C ILE A 26 -39.24 -1.93 1.95
N ARG A 27 -39.83 -1.00 1.18
CA ARG A 27 -39.30 -0.60 -0.13
C ARG A 27 -37.91 0.05 -0.04
N ARG A 28 -37.69 0.91 0.96
CA ARG A 28 -36.36 1.51 1.21
C ARG A 28 -35.33 0.47 1.62
N PHE A 29 -35.71 -0.47 2.49
CA PHE A 29 -34.83 -1.54 2.94
C PHE A 29 -34.46 -2.47 1.79
N ARG A 30 -35.42 -2.83 0.94
CA ARG A 30 -35.18 -3.64 -0.27
C ARG A 30 -34.22 -2.94 -1.25
N ALA A 31 -34.40 -1.64 -1.50
CA ALA A 31 -33.49 -0.87 -2.37
C ALA A 31 -32.06 -0.80 -1.81
N TRP A 32 -31.90 -0.70 -0.48
CA TRP A 32 -30.61 -0.77 0.19
C TRP A 32 -29.96 -2.15 0.04
N VAL A 33 -30.72 -3.22 0.26
CA VAL A 33 -30.24 -4.61 0.15
C VAL A 33 -29.86 -4.97 -1.29
N GLU A 34 -30.56 -4.43 -2.30
CA GLU A 34 -30.26 -4.69 -3.71
C GLU A 34 -28.99 -3.96 -4.18
N THR A 35 -28.73 -2.76 -3.69
CA THR A 35 -27.59 -1.92 -4.14
C THR A 35 -26.32 -2.09 -3.31
N ALA A 36 -26.44 -2.41 -2.01
CA ALA A 36 -25.33 -2.59 -1.09
C ALA A 36 -24.28 -3.64 -1.53
N PRO A 37 -24.63 -4.85 -2.02
CA PRO A 37 -23.63 -5.85 -2.38
C PRO A 37 -22.81 -5.43 -3.61
N VAL A 38 -23.43 -4.73 -4.57
CA VAL A 38 -22.74 -4.21 -5.77
C VAL A 38 -21.68 -3.18 -5.37
N LEU A 39 -22.04 -2.26 -4.48
CA LEU A 39 -21.10 -1.26 -3.96
C LEU A 39 -19.97 -1.90 -3.15
N ALA A 40 -20.26 -2.93 -2.36
CA ALA A 40 -19.25 -3.66 -1.60
C ALA A 40 -18.23 -4.36 -2.50
N VAL A 41 -18.68 -4.99 -3.60
CA VAL A 41 -17.79 -5.64 -4.57
C VAL A 41 -16.90 -4.59 -5.25
N ILE A 42 -17.46 -3.48 -5.71
CA ILE A 42 -16.70 -2.41 -6.36
C ILE A 42 -15.66 -1.83 -5.38
N ALA A 43 -16.06 -1.53 -4.16
CA ALA A 43 -15.15 -1.03 -3.12
C ALA A 43 -14.00 -2.02 -2.86
N THR A 44 -14.29 -3.32 -2.80
CA THR A 44 -13.28 -4.36 -2.57
C THR A 44 -12.27 -4.43 -3.71
N ILE A 45 -12.73 -4.35 -4.97
CA ILE A 45 -11.86 -4.33 -6.14
C ILE A 45 -10.94 -3.11 -6.11
N VAL A 46 -11.49 -1.92 -5.84
CA VAL A 46 -10.71 -0.68 -5.78
C VAL A 46 -9.65 -0.74 -4.69
N VAL A 47 -10.01 -1.16 -3.47
CA VAL A 47 -9.05 -1.31 -2.36
C VAL A 47 -7.98 -2.35 -2.70
N GLY A 48 -8.36 -3.46 -3.34
CA GLY A 48 -7.43 -4.48 -3.82
C GLY A 48 -6.42 -3.91 -4.81
N CYS A 49 -6.88 -3.16 -5.82
CA CYS A 49 -6.00 -2.52 -6.81
C CYS A 49 -5.03 -1.52 -6.17
N ILE A 50 -5.50 -0.68 -5.25
CA ILE A 50 -4.64 0.28 -4.53
C ILE A 50 -3.58 -0.46 -3.72
N THR A 51 -3.96 -1.52 -3.02
CA THR A 51 -3.04 -2.31 -2.18
C THR A 51 -1.95 -2.96 -3.02
N VAL A 52 -2.30 -3.58 -4.16
CA VAL A 52 -1.32 -4.19 -5.07
C VAL A 52 -0.37 -3.13 -5.65
N ALA A 53 -0.88 -1.98 -6.07
CA ALA A 53 -0.07 -0.89 -6.61
C ALA A 53 0.90 -0.33 -5.55
N ALA A 54 0.42 -0.11 -4.33
CA ALA A 54 1.25 0.35 -3.22
C ALA A 54 2.34 -0.67 -2.86
N GLN A 55 1.98 -1.96 -2.79
CA GLN A 55 2.93 -3.04 -2.54
C GLN A 55 3.99 -3.11 -3.64
N TYR A 56 3.60 -2.96 -4.91
CA TYR A 56 4.53 -2.97 -6.03
C TYR A 56 5.56 -1.84 -5.95
N ILE A 57 5.12 -0.63 -5.63
CA ILE A 57 6.00 0.54 -5.46
C ILE A 57 6.93 0.32 -4.25
N ALA A 58 6.40 -0.16 -3.13
CA ALA A 58 7.18 -0.44 -1.93
C ALA A 58 8.24 -1.53 -2.18
N SER A 59 7.87 -2.62 -2.86
CA SER A 59 8.80 -3.70 -3.21
C SER A 59 9.90 -3.23 -4.17
N ARG A 60 9.59 -2.36 -5.14
CA ARG A 60 10.62 -1.77 -6.00
C ARG A 60 11.63 -0.96 -5.21
N ARG A 61 11.16 -0.06 -4.33
CA ARG A 61 12.06 0.73 -3.47
C ARG A 61 12.89 -0.14 -2.53
N ALA A 62 12.32 -1.22 -2.02
CA ALA A 62 13.05 -2.18 -1.18
C ALA A 62 14.15 -2.90 -1.98
N LEU A 63 13.87 -3.30 -3.22
CA LEU A 63 14.86 -3.88 -4.13
C LEU A 63 15.96 -2.87 -4.46
N ASP A 64 15.60 -1.63 -4.77
CA ASP A 64 16.57 -0.56 -5.08
C ASP A 64 17.50 -0.32 -3.88
N ALA A 65 16.97 -0.25 -2.66
CA ALA A 65 17.75 -0.13 -1.44
C ALA A 65 18.69 -1.32 -1.20
N GLN A 66 18.21 -2.55 -1.44
CA GLN A 66 19.03 -3.76 -1.31
C GLN A 66 20.18 -3.77 -2.34
N MET A 67 19.93 -3.31 -3.57
CA MET A 67 20.97 -3.18 -4.59
C MET A 67 22.04 -2.16 -4.18
N ILE A 68 21.64 -1.03 -3.61
CA ILE A 68 22.58 -0.05 -3.03
C ILE A 68 23.39 -0.67 -1.90
N GLU A 69 22.75 -1.41 -0.99
CA GLU A 69 23.43 -2.07 0.12
C GLU A 69 24.49 -3.08 -0.36
N ILE A 70 24.19 -3.86 -1.40
CA ILE A 70 25.15 -4.77 -2.02
C ILE A 70 26.30 -3.98 -2.63
N GLY A 71 26.05 -2.91 -3.38
CA GLY A 71 27.09 -2.04 -3.92
C GLY A 71 28.00 -1.46 -2.83
N VAL A 72 27.41 -0.96 -1.74
CA VAL A 72 28.16 -0.43 -0.59
C VAL A 72 28.99 -1.52 0.09
N SER A 73 28.44 -2.73 0.24
CA SER A 73 29.17 -3.86 0.83
C SER A 73 30.42 -4.24 0.03
N VAL A 74 30.32 -4.18 -1.31
CA VAL A 74 31.44 -4.41 -2.23
C VAL A 74 32.50 -3.32 -2.10
N LEU A 75 32.10 -2.04 -2.02
CA LEU A 75 33.02 -0.92 -1.85
C LEU A 75 33.67 -0.87 -0.46
N ARG A 76 33.04 -1.51 0.55
CA ARG A 76 33.57 -1.64 1.91
C ARG A 76 34.62 -2.72 2.05
N ALA A 77 34.60 -3.76 1.21
CA ALA A 77 35.67 -4.75 1.18
C ALA A 77 37.02 -4.04 0.88
N PRO A 78 38.17 -4.59 1.28
CA PRO A 78 39.47 -4.03 0.89
C PRO A 78 39.69 -4.18 -0.63
N PRO A 79 40.27 -3.18 -1.31
CA PRO A 79 40.52 -3.26 -2.74
C PRO A 79 41.59 -4.31 -3.03
N LYS A 80 41.22 -5.34 -3.79
CA LYS A 80 42.16 -6.30 -4.38
C LYS A 80 42.27 -6.01 -5.88
N ASN A 81 43.45 -6.24 -6.44
CA ASN A 81 43.74 -5.96 -7.86
C ASN A 81 42.84 -6.78 -8.83
N GLU A 82 42.24 -7.86 -8.37
CA GLU A 82 41.33 -8.71 -9.16
C GLU A 82 39.86 -8.22 -9.12
N ASP A 83 39.51 -7.33 -8.19
CA ASP A 83 38.13 -6.92 -7.92
C ASP A 83 37.73 -5.60 -8.61
N THR A 84 38.58 -5.05 -9.48
CA THR A 84 38.37 -3.73 -10.12
C THR A 84 37.04 -3.68 -10.91
N SER A 85 36.72 -4.74 -11.65
CA SER A 85 35.45 -4.84 -12.39
C SER A 85 34.22 -4.88 -11.48
N ILE A 86 34.35 -5.54 -10.32
CA ILE A 86 33.29 -5.68 -9.32
C ILE A 86 33.06 -4.33 -8.60
N ARG A 87 34.12 -3.55 -8.36
CA ARG A 87 33.98 -2.18 -7.84
C ARG A 87 33.35 -1.22 -8.84
N HIS A 88 33.70 -1.32 -10.12
CA HIS A 88 33.04 -0.54 -11.18
C HIS A 88 31.54 -0.81 -11.21
N TRP A 89 31.17 -2.08 -11.20
CA TRP A 89 29.78 -2.48 -11.09
C TRP A 89 29.10 -1.91 -9.83
N ALA A 90 29.77 -1.93 -8.67
CA ALA A 90 29.21 -1.41 -7.43
C ALA A 90 28.97 0.11 -7.46
N VAL A 91 29.90 0.88 -8.04
CA VAL A 91 29.73 2.33 -8.23
C VAL A 91 28.55 2.61 -9.17
N ASP A 92 28.46 1.88 -10.29
CA ASP A 92 27.40 2.07 -11.28
C ASP A 92 26.02 1.69 -10.72
N ILE A 93 25.94 0.67 -9.86
CA ILE A 93 24.72 0.27 -9.14
C ILE A 93 24.27 1.39 -8.19
N ILE A 94 25.17 1.93 -7.36
CA ILE A 94 24.80 2.97 -6.41
C ILE A 94 24.34 4.24 -7.16
N GLU A 95 25.03 4.63 -8.23
CA GLU A 95 24.63 5.79 -9.04
C GLU A 95 23.27 5.59 -9.71
N LYS A 96 22.99 4.38 -10.22
CA LYS A 96 21.73 4.06 -10.88
C LYS A 96 20.53 4.07 -9.93
N TYR A 97 20.71 3.61 -8.69
CA TYR A 97 19.61 3.42 -7.74
C TYR A 97 19.48 4.51 -6.67
N SER A 98 20.51 5.34 -6.44
CA SER A 98 20.48 6.41 -5.42
C SER A 98 20.01 7.78 -5.93
N GLU A 99 19.66 7.88 -7.22
CA GLU A 99 19.35 9.16 -7.92
C GLU A 99 20.45 10.23 -7.80
N THR A 100 21.63 9.87 -7.31
CA THR A 100 22.75 10.77 -7.06
C THR A 100 23.94 10.39 -7.93
N HIS A 101 24.40 11.34 -8.74
CA HIS A 101 25.57 11.17 -9.59
C HIS A 101 26.86 11.44 -8.81
N PHE A 102 27.81 10.51 -8.87
CA PHE A 102 29.14 10.71 -8.30
C PHE A 102 30.04 11.46 -9.28
N ASN A 103 30.79 12.44 -8.78
CA ASN A 103 31.83 13.11 -9.56
C ASN A 103 33.02 12.15 -9.78
N ASP A 104 33.81 12.35 -10.84
CA ASP A 104 34.95 11.50 -11.21
C ASP A 104 35.97 11.34 -10.07
N ALA A 105 36.17 12.39 -9.26
CA ALA A 105 37.01 12.35 -8.08
C ALA A 105 36.50 11.38 -7.01
N GLN A 106 35.18 11.28 -6.83
CA GLN A 106 34.53 10.36 -5.89
C GLN A 106 34.57 8.92 -6.42
N ARG A 107 34.34 8.74 -7.73
CA ARG A 107 34.49 7.43 -8.40
C ARG A 107 35.91 6.86 -8.20
N ARG A 108 36.95 7.68 -8.40
CA ARG A 108 38.35 7.27 -8.16
C ARG A 108 38.63 6.95 -6.70
N ALA A 109 38.08 7.73 -5.77
CA ALA A 109 38.23 7.45 -4.35
C ALA A 109 37.67 6.08 -3.94
N PHE A 110 36.56 5.62 -4.54
CA PHE A 110 35.98 4.30 -4.29
C PHE A 110 36.76 3.13 -4.90
N MET A 111 37.58 3.40 -5.92
CA MET A 111 38.47 2.39 -6.51
C MET A 111 39.73 2.19 -5.67
N GLU A 112 40.26 3.28 -5.16
CA GLU A 112 41.54 3.31 -4.47
C GLU A 112 41.40 3.02 -2.97
N ASN A 113 40.22 3.29 -2.37
CA ASN A 113 40.00 3.18 -0.93
C ASN A 113 38.74 2.37 -0.60
N ALA A 114 38.75 1.72 0.56
CA ALA A 114 37.52 1.18 1.16
C ALA A 114 36.66 2.35 1.68
N MET A 115 35.34 2.28 1.47
CA MET A 115 34.43 3.37 1.84
C MET A 115 34.44 3.61 3.38
N PRO A 116 34.68 4.85 3.86
CA PRO A 116 34.77 5.15 5.28
C PRO A 116 33.40 5.50 5.90
N PHE A 117 32.44 4.59 5.86
CA PHE A 117 31.17 4.79 6.59
C PHE A 117 30.70 3.50 7.27
N GLY A 118 31.24 3.25 8.46
CA GLY A 118 30.49 2.59 9.53
C GLY A 118 29.97 3.70 10.44
N GLY A 119 28.65 3.83 10.55
CA GLY A 119 28.03 4.86 11.39
C GLY A 119 28.44 4.71 12.85
N THR A 120 29.43 5.48 13.29
CA THR A 120 29.50 5.90 14.68
C THR A 120 28.58 7.09 14.79
N VAL A 121 27.36 6.86 15.27
CA VAL A 121 26.56 7.94 15.86
C VAL A 121 27.42 8.50 16.98
N ARG A 122 28.07 9.64 16.76
CA ARG A 122 28.71 10.38 17.86
C ARG A 122 27.57 10.80 18.78
N PRO A 123 27.53 10.36 20.06
CA PRO A 123 26.65 11.00 21.01
C PRO A 123 27.08 12.47 21.08
N MET A 124 26.18 13.38 20.73
CA MET A 124 26.40 14.80 20.99
C MET A 124 26.49 14.95 22.51
N GLY A 125 27.73 15.09 22.99
CA GLY A 125 28.01 15.43 24.37
C GLY A 125 27.34 16.78 24.67
N GLY A 126 26.37 16.75 25.57
CA GLY A 126 25.90 17.95 26.26
C GLY A 126 27.07 18.53 27.05
N SER A 127 27.40 19.77 26.70
CA SER A 127 28.25 20.64 27.51
C SER A 127 27.43 21.21 28.66
#